data_AF-A0A6G8Q775-F1
#
_entry.id   AF-A0A6G8Q775-F1
#
_cell.length_a   1.000
_cell.length_b   1.000
_cell.length_c   1.000
_cell.angle_alpha   90.00
_cell.angle_beta   90.00
_cell.angle_gamma   90.00
#
_symmetry.space_group_name_H-M   'P 1'
#
loop_
_entity.id
_entity.type
_entity.pdbx_description
1 polymer ?
#
loop_
_entity_poly.entity_id
_entity_poly.type
_entity_poly.pdbx_seq_one_letter_code
_entity_poly.pdbx_strand_id
1 'polypeptide(L)' 'MRESCYCGRAGEIEDREPVTDGDGRRALKCPDCGHLDHLSWLSADARVRVFEEAKRREADRRMPLTA' A
#
# COMPACT_ATOMS: atom_id res chain seq x y z
N MET A 1 10.20 -0.15 1.72
CA MET A 1 10.84 0.79 0.75
C MET A 1 10.30 2.19 1.00
N ARG A 2 11.11 3.26 1.05
CA ARG A 2 10.59 4.60 1.42
C ARG A 2 10.17 5.40 0.19
N GLU A 3 9.00 6.02 0.25
CA GLU A 3 8.46 6.88 -0.80
C GLU A 3 7.87 8.17 -0.25
N SER A 4 7.62 9.11 -1.16
CA SER A 4 6.86 10.32 -0.88
C SER A 4 5.64 10.39 -1.79
N CYS A 5 4.47 10.63 -1.21
CA CYS A 5 3.26 10.93 -1.95
C CYS A 5 3.24 12.42 -2.31
N TYR A 6 2.54 12.76 -3.39
CA TYR A 6 2.39 14.14 -3.85
C TYR A 6 1.71 15.06 -2.81
N CYS A 7 0.97 14.51 -1.85
CA CYS A 7 0.39 15.26 -0.74
C CYS A 7 1.39 15.61 0.38
N GLY A 8 2.66 15.22 0.26
CA GLY A 8 3.69 15.46 1.27
C GLY A 8 3.86 14.34 2.31
N ARG A 9 3.01 13.29 2.27
CA ARG A 9 3.22 12.09 3.11
C ARG A 9 4.52 11.41 2.69
N ALA A 10 5.43 11.20 3.63
CA ALA A 10 6.63 10.38 3.44
C ALA A 10 6.62 9.19 4.39
N GLY A 11 6.92 7.99 3.89
CA GLY A 11 6.84 6.76 4.68
C GLY A 11 7.20 5.53 3.88
N GLU A 12 7.00 4.33 4.43
CA GLU A 12 7.17 3.12 3.64
C GLU A 12 6.01 2.94 2.66
N ILE A 13 6.31 2.40 1.47
CA ILE A 13 5.32 2.04 0.47
C ILE A 13 4.32 1.07 1.08
N GLU A 14 4.83 0.09 1.82
CA GLU A 14 4.08 -0.95 2.51
C GLU A 14 3.16 -0.41 3.64
N ASP A 15 3.30 0.87 4.04
CA ASP A 15 2.37 1.53 4.97
C ASP A 15 1.15 2.17 4.27
N ARG A 16 1.05 2.07 2.94
CA ARG A 16 -0.17 2.46 2.21
C ARG A 16 -1.24 1.38 2.32
N GLU A 17 -2.50 1.78 2.18
CA GLU A 17 -3.63 0.85 2.25
C GLU A 17 -3.70 0.03 0.95
N PRO A 18 -3.62 -1.31 1.00
CA PRO A 18 -3.75 -2.15 -0.18
C PRO A 18 -5.20 -2.19 -0.66
N VAL A 19 -5.42 -1.88 -1.93
CA VAL A 19 -6.75 -1.87 -2.54
C VAL A 19 -6.75 -2.54 -3.91
N THR A 20 -7.93 -2.97 -4.34
CA THR A 20 -8.20 -3.37 -5.73
C THR A 20 -9.08 -2.30 -6.36
N ASP A 21 -8.68 -1.77 -7.51
CA ASP A 21 -9.46 -0.75 -8.24
C ASP A 21 -10.66 -1.35 -8.98
N GLY A 22 -11.42 -0.50 -9.67
CA GLY A 22 -12.61 -0.92 -10.45
C GLY A 22 -12.29 -1.82 -11.65
N ASP A 23 -11.03 -1.86 -12.10
CA ASP A 23 -10.53 -2.71 -13.17
C ASP A 23 -9.95 -4.04 -12.65
N GLY A 24 -10.04 -4.30 -11.34
CA GLY A 24 -9.46 -5.50 -10.72
C GLY A 24 -7.94 -5.42 -10.53
N ARG A 25 -7.33 -4.25 -10.70
CA ARG A 25 -5.89 -4.07 -10.55
C ARG A 25 -5.54 -3.77 -9.12
N ARG A 26 -4.41 -4.32 -8.68
CA ARG A 26 -3.83 -4.05 -7.36
C ARG A 26 -3.20 -2.67 -7.34
N ALA A 27 -3.52 -1.89 -6.32
CA ALA A 27 -2.96 -0.57 -6.09
C ALA A 27 -2.74 -0.33 -4.59
N LEU A 28 -1.88 0.62 -4.28
CA LEU A 28 -1.70 1.10 -2.93
C LEU A 28 -2.28 2.50 -2.80
N LYS A 29 -3.24 2.65 -1.88
CA LYS A 29 -3.92 3.91 -1.60
C LYS A 29 -3.21 4.66 -0.48
N CYS A 30 -2.90 5.93 -0.73
CA CYS A 30 -2.42 6.83 0.31
C CYS A 30 -3.52 7.04 1.36
N PRO A 31 -3.26 6.80 2.66
CA PRO A 31 -4.26 7.00 3.71
C PRO A 31 -4.60 8.48 3.94
N ASP A 32 -3.69 9.40 3.63
CA ASP A 32 -3.90 10.85 3.81
C ASP A 32 -4.76 11.46 2.70
N CYS A 33 -4.42 11.21 1.43
CA CYS A 33 -5.04 11.90 0.29
C CYS A 33 -5.83 11.00 -0.65
N GLY A 34 -5.87 9.69 -0.38
CA GLY A 34 -6.58 8.72 -1.23
C GLY A 34 -5.94 8.42 -2.58
N HIS A 35 -4.77 8.99 -2.89
CA HIS A 35 -4.09 8.74 -4.16
C HIS A 35 -3.76 7.25 -4.35
N LEU A 36 -4.06 6.72 -5.53
CA LEU A 36 -3.80 5.33 -5.91
C LEU A 36 -2.48 5.23 -6.68
N ASP A 37 -1.61 4.34 -6.24
CA ASP A 37 -0.37 4.00 -6.93
C ASP A 37 -0.38 2.53 -7.34
N HIS A 38 -0.31 2.28 -8.65
CA HIS A 38 -0.27 0.94 -9.24
C HIS A 38 1.12 0.32 -9.27
N LEU A 39 2.14 1.02 -8.75
CA LEU A 39 3.52 0.55 -8.66
C LEU A 39 4.08 0.14 -10.04
N SER A 40 3.66 0.82 -11.10
CA SER A 40 4.01 0.47 -12.49
C SER A 40 5.52 0.56 -12.77
N TRP A 41 6.23 1.36 -11.99
CA TRP A 41 7.68 1.51 -12.00
C TRP A 41 8.44 0.33 -11.37
N LEU A 42 7.75 -0.59 -10.68
CA LEU A 42 8.31 -1.86 -10.19
C LEU A 42 8.10 -3.00 -11.19
N SER A 43 8.95 -4.03 -11.11
CA SER A 43 8.72 -5.31 -11.81
C SER A 43 7.48 -6.01 -11.27
N ALA A 44 6.86 -6.89 -12.06
CA ALA A 44 5.65 -7.61 -11.64
C ALA A 44 5.84 -8.38 -10.33
N ASP A 45 6.97 -9.06 -10.16
CA ASP A 45 7.32 -9.79 -8.93
C ASP A 45 7.44 -8.86 -7.73
N ALA A 46 8.10 -7.70 -7.91
CA ALA A 46 8.24 -6.71 -6.85
C ALA A 46 6.90 -6.08 -6.45
N ARG A 47 6.00 -5.81 -7.42
CA ARG A 47 4.64 -5.31 -7.12
C ARG A 47 3.86 -6.28 -6.24
N VAL A 48 3.92 -7.58 -6.55
CA VAL A 48 3.24 -8.60 -5.76
C VAL A 48 3.78 -8.62 -4.33
N ARG A 49 5.10 -8.62 -4.15
CA ARG A 49 5.73 -8.63 -2.82
C ARG A 49 5.33 -7.42 -1.99
N VAL A 50 5.41 -6.22 -2.57
CA VAL A 50 5.05 -4.97 -1.89
C VAL A 50 3.57 -4.97 -1.51
N PHE A 51 2.69 -5.42 -2.40
CA PHE A 51 1.26 -5.47 -2.13
C PHE A 51 0.88 -6.46 -1.03
N GLU A 52 1.46 -7.68 -1.04
CA GLU A 52 1.18 -8.67 0.01
C GLU A 52 1.76 -8.24 1.37
N GLU A 53 2.90 -7.55 1.39
CA GLU A 53 3.44 -6.98 2.62
C GLU A 53 2.55 -5.86 3.17
N ALA A 54 2.04 -4.97 2.32
CA ALA A 54 1.07 -3.95 2.72
C ALA A 54 -0.21 -4.59 3.32
N LYS A 55 -0.70 -5.69 2.73
CA LYS A 55 -1.83 -6.46 3.28
C LYS A 55 -1.52 -7.04 4.65
N ARG A 56 -0.33 -7.60 4.84
CA ARG A 56 0.08 -8.15 6.13
C ARG A 56 0.11 -7.06 7.21
N ARG A 57 0.71 -5.91 6.91
CA ARG A 57 0.78 -4.77 7.84
C ARG A 57 -0.59 -4.18 8.14
N GLU A 58 -1.47 -4.13 7.15
CA GLU A 58 -2.85 -3.67 7.35
C GLU A 58 -3.65 -4.63 8.24
N ALA A 59 -3.50 -5.94 8.04
CA ALA A 59 -4.10 -6.95 8.91
C ALA A 59 -3.57 -6.87 10.35
N ASP A 60 -2.25 -6.71 10.53
CA ASP A 60 -1.61 -6.52 11.84
C ASP A 60 -2.16 -5.29 12.58
N ARG A 61 -2.34 -4.16 11.87
CA ARG A 61 -2.97 -2.95 12.41
C ARG A 61 -4.45 -3.12 12.75
N ARG A 62 -5.16 -4.01 12.04
CA ARG A 62 -6.59 -4.29 12.25
C ARG A 62 -6.87 -5.31 13.35
N MET A 63 -5.88 -6.12 13.74
CA MET A 63 -6.02 -7.00 14.90
C MET A 63 -5.91 -6.14 16.17
N PRO A 64 -6.98 -6.00 16.97
CA PRO A 64 -6.84 -5.39 18.28
C PRO A 64 -5.96 -6.33 19.11
N LEU A 65 -4.93 -5.78 19.75
CA LEU A 65 -4.26 -6.46 20.85
C LEU A 65 -5.34 -6.78 21.89
N THR A 66 -5.83 -8.03 21.91
CA THR A 66 -6.56 -8.56 23.06
C THR A 66 -5.54 -8.66 24.20
N ALA A 67 -5.48 -7.59 24.99
CA ALA A 67 -4.83 -7.55 26.28
C ALA A 67 -5.71 -8.27 27.32
#